data_AF-A0A921YQ66-F1
#
_entry.id   AF-A0A921YQ66-F1
#
_cell.length_a   1.000
_cell.length_b   1.000
_cell.length_c   1.000
_cell.angle_alpha   90.00
_cell.angle_beta   90.00
_cell.angle_gamma   90.00
#
_symmetry.space_group_name_H-M   'P 1'
#
loop_
_entity.id
_entity.type
_entity.pdbx_description
1 polymer ?
#
loop_
_entity_poly.entity_id
_entity_poly.type
_entity_poly.pdbx_seq_one_letter_code
_entity_poly.pdbx_strand_id
1 'polypeptide(L)'
;MSSFKKAVDIWYKNVSILGLIKVLKFITAHYFYTGSCKFVKCVYLLYCIVLCVVSAYGAFPLIPFRSIEYVLSVIISLLTADDYIFRYFRSLETLDVVMGIKSRSIFNNKVRCLVAYMTLFRILFLFIHYSGDEDVYSLLSYNIPLLNQRIDSFVSVVIFYTLLVRMKILRVRFERNPIPINIVNKNNVMNNINEVRRCLLDYNNLLDNFHDIEEELQYLVGLSVMYESLRYELELALDYVTRRPFNFVLFGAVPLNMDVPVGIISTCITFIIVTIQFTHFNNIYESLRFELQVALQYMEHRPFNFMLFYAIPLDISLVIGIVSLCITYTIVAMQLKYFNINNYELYNDNDVGNAQRHDADGHRDVHRKDAADDEVERTTFHVLKGYLQLEA
;
A
#
# COMPACT_ATOMS: atom_id res chain seq x y z
N MET A 1 4.87 -35.66 -0.19
CA MET A 1 5.10 -34.63 0.86
C MET A 1 6.58 -34.49 1.27
N SER A 2 7.37 -35.57 1.42
CA SER A 2 8.80 -35.49 1.79
C SER A 2 9.71 -34.87 0.71
N SER A 3 9.41 -35.08 -0.58
CA SER A 3 10.16 -34.49 -1.70
C SER A 3 9.99 -32.97 -1.80
N PHE A 4 8.76 -32.46 -1.62
CA PHE A 4 8.49 -31.02 -1.62
C PHE A 4 9.20 -30.30 -0.47
N LYS A 5 9.20 -30.88 0.73
CA LYS A 5 9.92 -30.31 1.89
C LYS A 5 11.42 -30.22 1.62
N LYS A 6 12.03 -31.26 1.03
CA LYS A 6 13.45 -31.24 0.64
C LYS A 6 13.75 -30.20 -0.43
N ALA A 7 12.91 -30.08 -1.46
CA ALA A 7 13.09 -29.07 -2.52
C ALA A 7 12.99 -27.65 -1.95
N VAL A 8 12.03 -27.42 -1.07
CA VAL A 8 11.85 -26.15 -0.34
C VAL A 8 13.06 -25.85 0.56
N ASP A 9 13.59 -26.83 1.29
CA ASP A 9 14.77 -26.66 2.13
C ASP A 9 16.06 -26.38 1.31
N ILE A 10 16.21 -26.99 0.14
CA ILE A 10 17.31 -26.71 -0.80
C ILE A 10 17.19 -25.29 -1.34
N TRP A 11 15.99 -24.88 -1.77
CA TRP A 11 15.73 -23.53 -2.25
C TRP A 11 15.99 -22.49 -1.15
N TYR A 12 15.57 -22.77 0.08
CA TYR A 12 15.82 -21.93 1.26
C TYR A 12 17.29 -21.72 1.57
N LYS A 13 18.15 -22.69 1.25
CA LYS A 13 19.58 -22.63 1.53
C LYS A 13 20.34 -21.86 0.44
N ASN A 14 19.85 -21.89 -0.79
CA ASN A 14 20.58 -21.40 -1.95
C ASN A 14 20.12 -20.02 -2.43
N VAL A 15 18.88 -19.60 -2.14
CA VAL A 15 18.32 -18.34 -2.64
C VAL A 15 18.09 -17.36 -1.49
N SER A 16 18.84 -16.26 -1.47
CA SER A 16 18.59 -15.17 -0.53
C SER A 16 17.38 -14.34 -1.01
N ILE A 17 16.50 -13.93 -0.08
CA ILE A 17 15.37 -13.04 -0.40
C ILE A 17 15.85 -11.74 -1.05
N LEU A 18 16.94 -11.20 -0.53
CA LEU A 18 17.60 -10.03 -1.10
C LEU A 18 18.00 -10.27 -2.56
N GLY A 19 18.50 -11.47 -2.88
CA GLY A 19 18.77 -11.89 -4.26
C GLY A 19 17.52 -11.92 -5.12
N LEU A 20 16.39 -12.45 -4.62
CA LEU A 20 15.11 -12.43 -5.35
C LEU A 20 14.62 -11.01 -5.61
N ILE A 21 14.68 -10.13 -4.61
CA ILE A 21 14.31 -8.72 -4.75
C ILE A 21 15.20 -8.05 -5.80
N LYS A 22 16.52 -8.30 -5.79
CA LYS A 22 17.44 -7.81 -6.82
C LYS A 22 17.05 -8.28 -8.21
N VAL A 23 16.74 -9.57 -8.37
CA VAL A 23 16.36 -10.13 -9.68
C VAL A 23 15.04 -9.53 -10.15
N LEU A 24 14.05 -9.38 -9.26
CA LEU A 24 12.78 -8.74 -9.60
C LEU A 24 12.99 -7.29 -10.05
N LYS A 25 13.75 -6.50 -9.28
CA LYS A 25 14.11 -5.13 -9.62
C LYS A 25 14.91 -5.04 -10.93
N PHE A 26 15.84 -5.96 -11.16
CA PHE A 26 16.59 -6.05 -12.41
C PHE A 26 15.67 -6.24 -13.63
N ILE A 27 14.71 -7.17 -13.52
CA ILE A 27 13.75 -7.47 -14.59
C ILE A 27 12.89 -6.23 -14.89
N THR A 28 12.54 -5.45 -13.87
CA THR A 28 11.75 -4.22 -14.03
C THR A 28 12.59 -2.95 -14.23
N ALA A 29 13.81 -3.08 -14.76
CA ALA A 29 14.69 -1.96 -15.09
C ALA A 29 15.11 -1.05 -13.91
N HIS A 30 14.97 -1.50 -12.67
CA HIS A 30 15.43 -0.75 -11.51
C HIS A 30 16.93 -0.93 -11.38
N TYR A 31 17.65 0.16 -11.12
CA TYR A 31 19.09 0.18 -10.99
C TYR A 31 19.50 -0.07 -9.53
N PHE A 32 20.34 -1.08 -9.32
CA PHE A 32 21.01 -1.27 -8.03
C PHE A 32 22.51 -1.07 -8.12
N TYR A 33 23.12 -0.55 -7.05
CA TYR A 33 24.57 -0.43 -6.96
C TYR A 33 25.24 -1.80 -7.08
N THR A 34 26.16 -1.91 -8.04
CA THR A 34 27.06 -3.05 -8.18
C THR A 34 28.48 -2.59 -7.95
N GLY A 35 29.23 -3.30 -7.10
CA GLY A 35 30.69 -3.09 -6.94
C GLY A 35 31.51 -3.58 -8.15
N SER A 36 30.87 -3.75 -9.30
CA SER A 36 31.46 -4.27 -10.54
C SER A 36 32.30 -3.21 -11.25
N CYS A 37 33.01 -3.61 -12.30
CA CYS A 37 33.80 -2.68 -13.11
C CYS A 37 32.93 -1.56 -13.72
N LYS A 38 33.55 -0.39 -13.98
CA LYS A 38 32.87 0.80 -14.54
C LYS A 38 32.09 0.49 -15.82
N PHE A 39 32.58 -0.45 -16.63
CA PHE A 39 31.93 -0.89 -17.87
C PHE A 39 30.59 -1.57 -17.60
N VAL A 40 30.53 -2.55 -16.68
CA VAL A 40 29.28 -3.24 -16.32
C VAL A 40 28.27 -2.26 -15.74
N LYS A 41 28.73 -1.29 -14.92
CA LYS A 41 27.87 -0.22 -14.41
C LYS A 41 27.26 0.61 -15.55
N CYS A 42 28.05 0.98 -16.55
CA CYS A 42 27.59 1.75 -17.71
C CYS A 42 26.56 0.96 -18.54
N VAL A 43 26.85 -0.31 -18.84
CA VAL A 43 25.92 -1.19 -19.58
C VAL A 43 24.60 -1.35 -18.83
N TYR A 44 24.66 -1.51 -17.50
CA TYR A 44 23.45 -1.66 -16.70
C TYR A 44 22.61 -0.37 -16.63
N LEU A 45 23.25 0.79 -16.47
CA LEU A 45 22.56 2.09 -16.55
C LEU A 45 21.88 2.28 -17.91
N LEU A 46 22.58 1.95 -19.00
CA LEU A 46 22.02 2.03 -20.35
C LEU A 46 20.81 1.09 -20.49
N TYR A 47 20.89 -0.14 -19.98
CA TYR A 47 19.77 -1.08 -19.96
C TYR A 47 18.55 -0.50 -19.22
N CYS A 48 18.75 0.06 -18.01
CA CYS A 48 17.67 0.67 -17.24
C CYS A 48 17.00 1.82 -18.00
N ILE A 49 17.79 2.72 -18.61
CA ILE A 49 17.27 3.87 -19.36
C ILE A 49 16.52 3.41 -20.61
N VAL A 50 17.11 2.53 -21.42
CA VAL A 50 16.49 2.04 -22.66
C VAL A 50 15.19 1.32 -22.37
N LEU A 51 15.20 0.41 -21.39
CA LEU A 51 14.00 -0.35 -21.02
C LEU A 51 12.92 0.55 -20.39
N CYS A 52 13.31 1.59 -19.66
CA CYS A 52 12.38 2.61 -19.17
C CYS A 52 11.69 3.35 -20.32
N VAL A 53 12.45 3.85 -21.30
CA VAL A 53 11.92 4.59 -22.45
C VAL A 53 11.01 3.72 -23.32
N VAL A 54 11.43 2.50 -23.64
CA VAL A 54 10.64 1.56 -24.46
C VAL A 54 9.32 1.22 -23.76
N SER A 55 9.38 0.88 -22.47
CA SER A 55 8.18 0.54 -21.69
C SER A 55 7.26 1.74 -21.51
N ALA A 56 7.81 2.91 -21.23
CA ALA A 56 7.01 4.13 -21.12
C ALA A 56 6.32 4.46 -22.45
N TYR A 57 7.04 4.45 -23.57
CA TYR A 57 6.46 4.80 -24.87
C TYR A 57 5.35 3.84 -25.31
N GLY A 58 5.54 2.53 -25.12
CA GLY A 58 4.52 1.54 -25.51
C GLY A 58 3.33 1.46 -24.54
N ALA A 59 3.54 1.63 -23.23
CA ALA A 59 2.46 1.56 -22.25
C ALA A 59 1.68 2.87 -22.09
N PHE A 60 2.27 4.03 -22.39
CA PHE A 60 1.65 5.33 -22.14
C PHE A 60 0.28 5.52 -22.82
N PRO A 61 0.03 5.08 -24.06
CA PRO A 61 -1.28 5.19 -24.69
C PRO A 61 -2.38 4.38 -23.99
N LEU A 62 -2.01 3.26 -23.34
CA LEU A 62 -2.96 2.32 -22.73
C LEU A 62 -3.16 2.61 -21.24
N ILE A 63 -2.07 2.90 -20.52
CA ILE A 63 -2.02 3.06 -19.06
C ILE A 63 -1.11 4.23 -18.67
N PRO A 64 -1.47 5.48 -19.00
CA PRO A 64 -0.60 6.65 -18.85
C PRO A 64 -0.16 6.86 -17.40
N PHE A 65 -1.08 6.78 -16.44
CA PHE A 65 -0.76 6.97 -15.02
C PHE A 65 0.24 5.94 -14.48
N ARG A 66 0.09 4.66 -14.87
CA ARG A 66 1.03 3.60 -14.47
C ARG A 66 2.38 3.73 -15.15
N SER A 67 2.40 4.25 -16.38
CA SER A 67 3.64 4.55 -17.09
C SER A 67 4.41 5.67 -16.40
N ILE A 68 3.72 6.73 -15.95
CA ILE A 68 4.34 7.83 -15.19
C ILE A 68 4.87 7.32 -13.85
N GLU A 69 4.07 6.55 -13.11
CA GLU A 69 4.48 5.91 -11.84
C GLU A 69 5.74 5.07 -12.02
N TYR A 70 5.77 4.22 -13.04
CA TYR A 70 6.93 3.40 -13.39
C TYR A 70 8.16 4.24 -13.72
N VAL A 71 8.02 5.28 -14.54
CA VAL A 71 9.14 6.17 -14.91
C VAL A 71 9.72 6.86 -13.68
N LEU A 72 8.87 7.38 -12.79
CA LEU A 72 9.34 8.03 -11.56
C LEU A 72 10.03 7.03 -10.62
N SER A 73 9.47 5.83 -10.47
CA SER A 73 10.05 4.75 -9.67
C SER A 73 11.44 4.36 -10.20
N VAL A 74 11.62 4.23 -11.52
CA VAL A 74 12.94 4.00 -12.15
C VAL A 74 13.88 5.19 -11.95
N ILE A 75 13.41 6.44 -12.05
CA ILE A 75 14.23 7.63 -11.78
C ILE A 75 14.74 7.62 -10.33
N ILE A 76 13.88 7.33 -9.36
CA ILE A 76 14.27 7.23 -7.95
C ILE A 76 15.29 6.11 -7.76
N SER A 77 15.08 4.96 -8.39
CA SER A 77 16.04 3.84 -8.36
C SER A 77 17.39 4.22 -8.97
N LEU A 78 17.42 4.99 -10.07
CA LEU A 78 18.66 5.50 -10.67
C LEU A 78 19.41 6.48 -9.75
N LEU A 79 18.68 7.33 -9.03
CA LEU A 79 19.26 8.31 -8.10
C LEU A 79 19.77 7.66 -6.82
N THR A 80 18.98 6.78 -6.22
CA THR A 80 19.29 6.11 -4.93
C THR A 80 20.19 4.88 -5.08
N ALA A 81 20.27 4.34 -6.31
CA ALA A 81 20.91 3.07 -6.62
C ALA A 81 20.40 1.89 -5.79
N ASP A 82 19.17 1.99 -5.25
CA ASP A 82 18.54 1.01 -4.36
C ASP A 82 19.43 0.49 -3.21
N ASP A 83 20.45 1.26 -2.83
CA ASP A 83 21.45 0.84 -1.85
C ASP A 83 20.87 0.84 -0.43
N TYR A 84 19.87 1.71 -0.18
CA TYR A 84 19.18 1.82 1.11
C TYR A 84 18.63 0.48 1.61
N ILE A 85 18.08 -0.37 0.73
CA ILE A 85 17.58 -1.71 1.10
C ILE A 85 18.72 -2.56 1.67
N PHE A 86 19.87 -2.59 0.98
CA PHE A 86 21.00 -3.43 1.36
C PHE A 86 21.70 -2.89 2.60
N ARG A 87 21.84 -1.58 2.71
CA ARG A 87 22.32 -0.91 3.92
C ARG A 87 21.45 -1.27 5.12
N TYR A 88 20.14 -1.11 5.00
CA TYR A 88 19.18 -1.45 6.06
C TYR A 88 19.31 -2.89 6.54
N PHE A 89 19.31 -3.87 5.63
CA PHE A 89 19.38 -5.27 6.01
C PHE A 89 20.75 -5.67 6.56
N ARG A 90 21.84 -5.08 6.06
CA ARG A 90 23.19 -5.31 6.61
C ARG A 90 23.31 -4.73 8.01
N SER A 91 22.85 -3.50 8.21
CA SER A 91 22.79 -2.88 9.54
C SER A 91 21.92 -3.70 10.48
N LEU A 92 20.75 -4.16 10.03
CA LEU A 92 19.88 -5.03 10.82
C LEU A 92 20.54 -6.37 11.19
N GLU A 93 21.34 -6.95 10.29
CA GLU A 93 22.13 -8.15 10.59
C GLU A 93 23.17 -7.88 11.69
N THR A 94 23.88 -6.76 11.61
CA THR A 94 24.83 -6.36 12.65
C THR A 94 24.13 -6.12 13.98
N LEU A 95 22.94 -5.52 13.97
CA LEU A 95 22.11 -5.35 15.17
C LEU A 95 21.62 -6.68 15.74
N ASP A 96 21.18 -7.62 14.90
CA ASP A 96 20.78 -8.96 15.34
C ASP A 96 21.96 -9.69 16.04
N VAL A 97 23.20 -9.48 15.57
CA VAL A 97 24.42 -10.00 16.21
C VAL A 97 24.71 -9.30 17.54
N VAL A 98 24.65 -7.97 17.60
CA VAL A 98 24.88 -7.18 18.82
C VAL A 98 23.83 -7.51 19.89
N MET A 99 22.58 -7.66 19.48
CA MET A 99 21.48 -8.11 20.33
C MET A 99 21.68 -9.54 20.83
N GLY A 100 22.61 -10.33 20.29
CA GLY A 100 22.80 -11.73 20.65
C GLY A 100 21.67 -12.65 20.16
N ILE A 101 20.95 -12.26 19.11
CA ILE A 101 19.92 -13.07 18.47
C ILE A 101 20.63 -14.15 17.62
N LYS A 102 21.08 -15.23 18.27
CA LYS A 102 21.78 -16.33 17.58
C LYS A 102 20.84 -17.04 16.59
N SER A 103 21.28 -17.14 15.34
CA SER A 103 20.82 -18.09 14.29
C SER A 103 19.43 -17.93 13.69
N ARG A 104 18.66 -16.89 14.01
CA ARG A 104 17.41 -16.64 13.28
C ARG A 104 17.72 -15.89 11.99
N SER A 105 17.26 -16.44 10.87
CA SER A 105 17.38 -15.72 9.61
C SER A 105 16.62 -14.39 9.70
N ILE A 106 17.23 -13.34 9.13
CA ILE A 106 16.70 -11.97 9.12
C ILE A 106 15.22 -11.94 8.66
N PHE A 107 14.88 -12.84 7.74
CA PHE A 107 13.53 -13.03 7.25
C PHE A 107 12.87 -14.23 7.90
N ASN A 108 11.73 -14.00 8.54
CA ASN A 108 10.87 -15.08 9.03
C ASN A 108 10.39 -15.96 7.85
N ASN A 109 10.13 -17.25 8.10
CA ASN A 109 9.54 -18.17 7.12
C ASN A 109 8.26 -17.60 6.49
N LYS A 110 7.46 -16.85 7.27
CA LYS A 110 6.27 -16.16 6.76
C LYS A 110 6.60 -15.15 5.67
N VAL A 111 7.64 -14.32 5.86
CA VAL A 111 8.09 -13.35 4.86
C VAL A 111 8.63 -14.07 3.63
N ARG A 112 9.41 -15.13 3.83
CA ARG A 112 9.94 -15.94 2.73
C ARG A 112 8.82 -16.56 1.89
N CYS A 113 7.80 -17.14 2.52
CA CYS A 113 6.64 -17.67 1.83
C CYS A 113 5.88 -16.57 1.09
N LEU A 114 5.70 -15.40 1.70
CA LEU A 114 5.03 -14.26 1.07
C LEU A 114 5.82 -13.75 -0.15
N VAL A 115 7.14 -13.61 -0.04
CA VAL A 115 8.02 -13.23 -1.16
C VAL A 115 7.94 -14.26 -2.28
N ALA A 116 8.06 -15.55 -1.96
CA ALA A 116 8.00 -16.63 -2.92
C ALA A 116 6.64 -16.67 -3.63
N TYR A 117 5.54 -16.56 -2.87
CA TYR A 117 4.18 -16.52 -3.40
C TYR A 117 3.97 -15.34 -4.36
N MET A 118 4.38 -14.12 -3.96
CA MET A 118 4.24 -12.93 -4.79
C MET A 118 5.08 -13.04 -6.07
N THR A 119 6.31 -13.56 -5.96
CA THR A 119 7.19 -13.79 -7.11
C THR A 119 6.58 -14.81 -8.07
N LEU A 120 6.06 -15.92 -7.55
CA LEU A 120 5.43 -16.97 -8.34
C LEU A 120 4.15 -16.47 -9.03
N PHE A 121 3.31 -15.71 -8.34
CA PHE A 121 2.10 -15.13 -8.91
C PHE A 121 2.42 -14.17 -10.06
N ARG A 122 3.48 -13.36 -9.92
CA ARG A 122 3.96 -12.46 -10.98
C ARG A 122 4.47 -13.22 -12.20
N ILE A 123 5.25 -14.29 -11.99
CA ILE A 123 5.73 -15.14 -13.07
C ILE A 123 4.56 -15.83 -13.79
N LEU A 124 3.59 -16.36 -13.04
CA LEU A 124 2.36 -16.93 -13.62
C LEU A 124 1.58 -15.90 -14.43
N PHE A 125 1.44 -14.69 -13.91
CA PHE A 125 0.75 -13.61 -14.61
C PHE A 125 1.42 -13.28 -15.96
N LEU A 126 2.76 -13.26 -15.99
CA LEU A 126 3.51 -13.12 -17.26
C LEU A 126 3.24 -14.26 -18.23
N PHE A 127 3.22 -15.51 -17.76
CA PHE A 127 2.96 -16.66 -18.63
C PHE A 127 1.54 -16.66 -19.19
N ILE A 128 0.54 -16.26 -18.39
CA ILE A 128 -0.84 -16.13 -18.84
C ILE A 128 -0.93 -15.06 -19.93
N HIS A 129 -0.30 -13.90 -19.73
CA HIS A 129 -0.32 -12.82 -20.69
C HIS A 129 0.52 -13.11 -21.96
N TYR A 130 1.57 -13.93 -21.83
CA TYR A 130 2.40 -14.40 -22.95
C TYR A 130 1.71 -15.43 -23.84
N SER A 131 0.61 -16.05 -23.37
CA SER A 131 -0.10 -17.07 -24.16
C SER A 131 -0.93 -16.49 -25.33
N GLY A 132 -0.92 -15.17 -25.49
CA GLY A 132 -1.45 -14.50 -26.68
C GLY A 132 -0.41 -14.37 -27.78
N ASP A 133 -0.85 -14.35 -29.04
CA ASP A 133 -0.02 -14.24 -30.26
C ASP A 133 0.50 -12.78 -30.46
N GLU A 134 1.00 -12.16 -29.39
CA GLU A 134 1.44 -10.76 -29.38
C GLU A 134 2.93 -10.60 -29.71
N ASP A 135 3.27 -9.52 -30.42
CA ASP A 135 4.65 -9.12 -30.68
C ASP A 135 5.45 -8.92 -29.38
N VAL A 136 6.72 -9.33 -29.40
CA VAL A 136 7.68 -9.18 -28.27
C VAL A 136 7.74 -7.75 -27.75
N TYR A 137 7.55 -6.76 -28.63
CA TYR A 137 7.50 -5.34 -28.27
C TYR A 137 6.27 -5.00 -27.42
N SER A 138 5.08 -5.46 -27.81
CA SER A 138 3.84 -5.30 -27.03
C SER A 138 4.02 -5.96 -25.66
N LEU A 139 4.56 -7.18 -25.66
CA LEU A 139 4.83 -7.93 -24.45
C LEU A 139 5.71 -7.14 -23.48
N LEU A 140 6.89 -6.68 -23.92
CA LEU A 140 7.81 -5.96 -23.03
C LEU A 140 7.22 -4.62 -22.57
N SER A 141 6.59 -3.88 -23.48
CA SER A 141 6.16 -2.52 -23.18
C SER A 141 5.03 -2.46 -22.14
N TYR A 142 4.06 -3.37 -22.21
CA TYR A 142 2.94 -3.40 -21.27
C TYR A 142 3.26 -4.20 -20.00
N ASN A 143 3.93 -5.34 -20.12
CA ASN A 143 4.13 -6.23 -18.97
C ASN A 143 5.16 -5.69 -17.98
N ILE A 144 6.15 -4.91 -18.41
CA ILE A 144 7.19 -4.41 -17.49
C ILE A 144 6.64 -3.37 -16.50
N PRO A 145 5.89 -2.33 -16.91
CA PRO A 145 5.23 -1.43 -15.98
C PRO A 145 4.24 -2.16 -15.07
N LEU A 146 3.51 -3.13 -15.61
CA LEU A 146 2.54 -3.93 -14.86
C LEU A 146 3.22 -4.85 -13.83
N LEU A 147 4.37 -5.44 -14.17
CA LEU A 147 5.22 -6.16 -13.23
C LEU A 147 5.81 -5.21 -12.18
N ASN A 148 6.19 -4.00 -12.56
CA ASN A 148 6.74 -3.07 -11.60
C ASN A 148 5.72 -2.66 -10.54
N GLN A 149 4.43 -2.73 -10.90
CA GLN A 149 3.34 -2.43 -10.00
C GLN A 149 3.53 -3.19 -8.68
N ARG A 150 3.52 -2.44 -7.57
CA ARG A 150 3.63 -2.96 -6.21
C ARG A 150 4.98 -3.57 -5.83
N ILE A 151 6.05 -3.51 -6.63
CA ILE A 151 7.38 -3.95 -6.19
C ILE A 151 7.84 -3.08 -5.03
N ASP A 152 7.72 -1.77 -5.19
CA ASP A 152 8.11 -0.79 -4.18
C ASP A 152 7.29 -0.93 -2.90
N SER A 153 5.97 -1.03 -3.02
CA SER A 153 5.09 -1.29 -1.87
C SER A 153 5.42 -2.62 -1.19
N PHE A 154 5.77 -3.65 -1.97
CA PHE A 154 6.20 -4.93 -1.44
C PHE A 154 7.53 -4.84 -0.67
N VAL A 155 8.52 -4.12 -1.20
CA VAL A 155 9.79 -3.86 -0.51
C VAL A 155 9.53 -3.13 0.80
N SER A 156 8.69 -2.08 0.79
CA SER A 156 8.28 -1.35 1.99
C SER A 156 7.63 -2.29 3.01
N VAL A 157 6.69 -3.14 2.60
CA VAL A 157 6.06 -4.14 3.48
C VAL A 157 7.09 -5.10 4.09
N VAL A 158 8.09 -5.54 3.31
CA VAL A 158 9.15 -6.41 3.82
C VAL A 158 9.99 -5.67 4.87
N ILE A 159 10.37 -4.41 4.64
CA ILE A 159 11.09 -3.56 5.59
C ILE A 159 10.28 -3.41 6.88
N PHE A 160 9.04 -2.91 6.80
CA PHE A 160 8.17 -2.70 7.96
C PHE A 160 7.88 -4.00 8.72
N TYR A 161 7.65 -5.10 8.02
CA TYR A 161 7.45 -6.40 8.68
C TYR A 161 8.71 -6.86 9.40
N THR A 162 9.89 -6.68 8.79
CA THR A 162 11.15 -7.06 9.42
C THR A 162 11.39 -6.25 10.69
N LEU A 163 11.13 -4.94 10.66
CA LEU A 163 11.15 -4.06 11.83
C LEU A 163 10.18 -4.53 12.92
N LEU A 164 8.92 -4.82 12.57
CA LEU A 164 7.91 -5.31 13.51
C LEU A 164 8.36 -6.58 14.23
N VAL A 165 8.98 -7.53 13.52
CA VAL A 165 9.48 -8.76 14.13
C VAL A 165 10.54 -8.46 15.20
N ARG A 166 11.43 -7.48 14.98
CA ARG A 166 12.46 -7.11 15.95
C ARG A 166 11.84 -6.39 17.14
N MET A 167 10.91 -5.48 16.89
CA MET A 167 10.14 -4.83 17.96
C MET A 167 9.40 -5.83 18.84
N LYS A 168 8.82 -6.89 18.26
CA LYS A 168 8.20 -7.99 19.02
C LYS A 168 9.23 -8.78 19.84
N ILE A 169 10.42 -9.04 19.31
CA ILE A 169 11.49 -9.72 20.06
C ILE A 169 11.92 -8.86 21.25
N LEU A 170 12.10 -7.57 21.02
CA LEU A 170 12.50 -6.61 22.04
C LEU A 170 11.45 -6.49 23.14
N ARG A 171 10.16 -6.43 22.77
CA ARG A 171 9.05 -6.52 23.73
C ARG A 171 9.13 -7.77 24.60
N VAL A 172 9.31 -8.94 24.00
CA VAL A 172 9.41 -10.20 24.76
C VAL A 172 10.62 -10.18 25.69
N ARG A 173 11.73 -9.51 25.32
CA ARG A 173 12.87 -9.32 26.23
C ARG A 173 12.51 -8.42 27.43
N PHE A 174 11.85 -7.30 27.18
CA PHE A 174 11.34 -6.44 28.25
C PHE A 174 10.39 -7.19 29.19
N GLU A 175 9.45 -7.97 28.64
CA GLU A 175 8.50 -8.77 29.44
C GLU A 175 9.17 -9.89 30.23
N ARG A 176 10.28 -10.45 29.73
CA ARG A 176 11.00 -11.56 30.37
C ARG A 176 11.89 -11.16 31.52
N ASN A 177 12.21 -9.86 31.68
CA ASN A 177 13.00 -9.39 32.82
C ASN A 177 12.15 -9.53 34.09
N PRO A 178 12.37 -10.57 34.92
CA PRO A 178 11.51 -10.80 36.06
C PRO A 178 11.82 -9.73 37.11
N ILE A 179 10.80 -9.02 37.57
CA ILE A 179 10.93 -8.12 38.71
C ILE A 179 10.96 -9.01 39.96
N PRO A 180 12.10 -9.14 40.67
CA PRO A 180 12.12 -9.91 41.90
C PRO A 180 11.27 -9.17 42.94
N ILE A 181 10.18 -9.76 43.40
CA ILE A 181 9.33 -9.19 44.46
C ILE A 181 10.02 -9.32 45.84
N ASN A 182 11.16 -10.02 45.95
CA ASN A 182 11.80 -10.32 47.23
C ASN A 182 13.33 -10.03 47.26
N ILE A 183 13.78 -9.42 48.36
CA ILE A 183 14.97 -8.54 48.52
C ILE A 183 16.34 -9.26 48.59
N VAL A 184 16.40 -10.59 48.61
CA VAL A 184 17.60 -11.25 49.15
C VAL A 184 18.85 -11.15 48.25
N ASN A 185 18.74 -10.71 46.99
CA ASN A 185 19.88 -10.72 46.06
C ASN A 185 20.08 -9.40 45.29
N LYS A 186 20.82 -8.44 45.88
CA LYS A 186 21.19 -7.15 45.25
C LYS A 186 21.81 -7.31 43.85
N ASN A 187 22.54 -8.39 43.63
CA ASN A 187 23.18 -8.68 42.34
C ASN A 187 22.15 -8.92 41.21
N ASN A 188 20.97 -9.47 41.53
CA ASN A 188 19.92 -9.69 40.54
C ASN A 188 19.26 -8.37 40.10
N VAL A 189 19.13 -7.39 41.00
CA VAL A 189 18.56 -6.08 40.66
C VAL A 189 19.48 -5.33 39.68
N MET A 190 20.80 -5.35 39.92
CA MET A 190 21.77 -4.71 39.03
C MET A 190 21.80 -5.37 37.64
N ASN A 191 21.69 -6.70 37.58
CA ASN A 191 21.59 -7.43 36.31
C ASN A 191 20.33 -7.03 35.54
N ASN A 192 19.18 -6.93 36.21
CA ASN A 192 17.93 -6.49 35.57
C ASN A 192 18.01 -5.05 35.04
N ILE A 193 18.63 -4.12 35.79
CA ILE A 193 18.85 -2.75 35.34
C ILE A 193 19.74 -2.73 34.08
N ASN A 194 20.82 -3.51 34.08
CA ASN A 194 21.69 -3.63 32.91
C ASN A 194 20.97 -4.21 31.69
N GLU A 195 20.07 -5.18 31.88
CA GLU A 195 19.25 -5.74 30.80
C GLU A 195 18.23 -4.73 30.26
N VAL A 196 17.59 -3.93 31.12
CA VAL A 196 16.71 -2.83 30.68
C VAL A 196 17.48 -1.82 29.84
N ARG A 197 18.67 -1.39 30.30
CA ARG A 197 19.54 -0.47 29.56
C ARG A 197 19.99 -1.04 28.21
N ARG A 198 20.33 -2.34 28.15
CA ARG A 198 20.65 -3.03 26.89
C ARG A 198 19.45 -3.02 25.94
N CYS A 199 18.25 -3.34 26.42
CA CYS A 199 17.05 -3.33 25.58
C CYS A 199 16.72 -1.92 25.04
N LEU A 200 17.00 -0.87 25.81
CA LEU A 200 16.85 0.52 25.32
C LEU A 200 17.89 0.90 24.27
N LEU A 201 19.13 0.46 24.46
CA LEU A 201 20.18 0.67 23.46
C LEU A 201 19.84 -0.07 22.16
N ASP A 202 19.32 -1.31 22.27
CA ASP A 202 18.84 -2.09 21.13
C ASP A 202 17.65 -1.40 20.42
N TYR A 203 16.70 -0.83 21.18
CA TYR A 203 15.60 -0.02 20.65
C TYR A 203 16.13 1.19 19.87
N ASN A 204 17.06 1.93 20.47
CA ASN A 204 17.62 3.13 19.89
C ASN A 204 18.34 2.84 18.58
N ASN A 205 19.17 1.80 18.55
CA ASN A 205 19.88 1.41 17.35
C ASN A 205 18.92 0.93 16.23
N LEU A 206 17.81 0.30 16.59
CA LEU A 206 16.79 -0.11 15.62
C LEU A 206 16.07 1.11 15.01
N LEU A 207 15.79 2.13 15.83
CA LEU A 207 15.26 3.42 15.39
C LEU A 207 16.24 4.15 14.48
N ASP A 208 17.51 4.25 14.87
CA ASP A 208 18.54 4.93 14.10
C ASP A 208 18.71 4.27 12.73
N ASN A 209 18.78 2.94 12.68
CA ASN A 209 18.84 2.20 11.41
C ASN A 209 17.58 2.38 10.53
N PHE A 210 16.42 2.62 11.13
CA PHE A 210 15.21 2.92 10.37
C PHE A 210 15.20 4.37 9.87
N HIS A 211 15.70 5.31 10.67
CA HIS A 211 15.83 6.72 10.30
C HIS A 211 16.83 6.91 9.14
N ASP A 212 17.90 6.10 9.11
CA ASP A 212 18.91 6.09 8.03
C ASP A 212 18.35 5.78 6.64
N ILE A 213 17.15 5.19 6.55
CA ILE A 213 16.46 4.89 5.29
C ILE A 213 15.13 5.63 5.14
N GLU A 214 14.83 6.56 6.06
CA GLU A 214 13.52 7.19 6.13
C GLU A 214 13.22 7.98 4.85
N GLU A 215 14.18 8.76 4.37
CA GLU A 215 14.01 9.60 3.18
C GLU A 215 13.65 8.75 1.95
N GLU A 216 14.42 7.69 1.65
CA GLU A 216 14.12 6.82 0.52
C GLU A 216 12.79 6.08 0.69
N LEU A 217 12.46 5.66 1.91
CA LEU A 217 11.21 4.98 2.22
C LEU A 217 10.01 5.93 2.08
N GLN A 218 10.16 7.20 2.47
CA GLN A 218 9.14 8.24 2.28
C GLN A 218 8.85 8.44 0.79
N TYR A 219 9.87 8.46 -0.07
CA TYR A 219 9.66 8.54 -1.52
C TYR A 219 8.90 7.32 -2.07
N LEU A 220 9.29 6.11 -1.67
CA LEU A 220 8.63 4.87 -2.13
C LEU A 220 7.16 4.77 -1.72
N VAL A 221 6.90 5.03 -0.43
CA VAL A 221 5.54 4.96 0.12
C VAL A 221 4.72 6.14 -0.38
N GLY A 222 5.31 7.33 -0.42
CA GLY A 222 4.66 8.55 -0.91
C GLY A 222 4.20 8.44 -2.35
N LEU A 223 5.05 7.88 -3.21
CA LEU A 223 4.70 7.60 -4.60
C LEU A 223 3.58 6.55 -4.67
N SER A 224 3.69 5.45 -3.92
CA SER A 224 2.62 4.44 -3.88
C SER A 224 1.25 5.02 -3.44
N VAL A 225 1.24 5.86 -2.40
CA VAL A 225 0.02 6.46 -1.84
C VAL A 225 -0.59 7.48 -2.80
N MET A 226 0.23 8.42 -3.31
CA MET A 226 -0.23 9.48 -4.23
C MET A 226 -0.91 8.90 -5.48
N TYR A 227 -0.32 7.85 -6.06
CA TYR A 227 -0.86 7.24 -7.27
C TYR A 227 -2.10 6.39 -6.99
N GLU A 228 -2.16 5.64 -5.88
CA GLU A 228 -3.32 4.82 -5.58
C GLU A 228 -4.52 5.67 -5.12
N SER A 229 -4.29 6.78 -4.40
CA SER A 229 -5.36 7.72 -4.03
C SER A 229 -5.92 8.46 -5.25
N LEU A 230 -5.04 9.00 -6.10
CA LEU A 230 -5.45 9.68 -7.33
C LEU A 230 -6.18 8.72 -8.27
N ARG A 231 -5.69 7.48 -8.38
CA ARG A 231 -6.35 6.44 -9.18
C ARG A 231 -7.73 6.12 -8.64
N TYR A 232 -7.88 5.92 -7.33
CA TYR A 232 -9.17 5.60 -6.74
C TYR A 232 -10.18 6.74 -6.96
N GLU A 233 -9.77 7.99 -6.76
CA GLU A 233 -10.63 9.15 -7.02
C GLU A 233 -11.02 9.26 -8.50
N LEU A 234 -10.07 9.00 -9.42
CA LEU A 234 -10.33 9.07 -10.85
C LEU A 234 -11.18 7.87 -11.34
N GLU A 235 -10.96 6.67 -10.81
CA GLU A 235 -11.80 5.49 -11.08
C GLU A 235 -13.20 5.70 -10.52
N LEU A 236 -13.35 6.28 -9.33
CA LEU A 236 -14.64 6.65 -8.77
C LEU A 236 -15.34 7.69 -9.65
N ALA A 237 -14.62 8.70 -10.13
CA ALA A 237 -15.15 9.72 -11.04
C ALA A 237 -15.53 9.13 -12.41
N LEU A 238 -14.72 8.24 -12.97
CA LEU A 238 -14.99 7.55 -14.24
C LEU A 238 -16.14 6.55 -14.11
N ASP A 239 -16.20 5.76 -13.03
CA ASP A 239 -17.32 4.85 -12.74
C ASP A 239 -18.60 5.66 -12.52
N TYR A 240 -18.51 6.82 -11.87
CA TYR A 240 -19.63 7.76 -11.71
C TYR A 240 -20.14 8.32 -13.05
N VAL A 241 -19.25 8.56 -14.01
CA VAL A 241 -19.58 9.06 -15.35
C VAL A 241 -20.14 7.94 -16.25
N THR A 242 -19.62 6.71 -16.12
CA THR A 242 -19.97 5.57 -17.00
C THR A 242 -21.15 4.75 -16.51
N ARG A 243 -21.43 4.70 -15.19
CA ARG A 243 -22.57 3.96 -14.62
C ARG A 243 -23.70 4.88 -14.17
N ARG A 244 -24.69 5.09 -15.04
CA ARG A 244 -26.11 5.00 -14.66
C ARG A 244 -26.97 4.54 -15.85
N PRO A 245 -28.03 3.73 -15.61
CA PRO A 245 -28.79 3.60 -14.37
C PRO A 245 -28.62 2.27 -13.58
N PHE A 246 -28.71 2.42 -12.25
CA PHE A 246 -29.12 1.51 -11.16
C PHE A 246 -28.59 0.07 -11.02
N ASN A 247 -27.72 -0.13 -10.02
CA ASN A 247 -27.99 -0.93 -8.81
C ASN A 247 -26.79 -0.82 -7.84
N PHE A 248 -26.99 -0.34 -6.61
CA PHE A 248 -25.95 -0.32 -5.59
C PHE A 248 -26.33 -1.22 -4.42
N VAL A 249 -25.64 -2.35 -4.32
CA VAL A 249 -25.53 -3.14 -3.08
C VAL A 249 -24.26 -2.68 -2.37
N LEU A 250 -24.44 -2.03 -1.22
CA LEU A 250 -23.36 -1.49 -0.42
C LEU A 250 -22.93 -2.51 0.66
N PHE A 251 -22.21 -3.56 0.27
CA PHE A 251 -21.38 -4.37 1.17
C PHE A 251 -20.47 -5.28 0.32
N GLY A 252 -19.23 -4.83 0.08
CA GLY A 252 -18.25 -5.61 -0.69
C GLY A 252 -17.06 -4.86 -1.27
N ALA A 253 -16.94 -3.55 -1.07
CA ALA A 253 -15.95 -2.71 -1.77
C ALA A 253 -15.07 -1.89 -0.81
N VAL A 254 -14.40 -2.56 0.14
CA VAL A 254 -13.16 -1.99 0.68
C VAL A 254 -12.02 -2.88 0.19
N PRO A 255 -11.34 -2.53 -0.92
CA PRO A 255 -10.07 -3.18 -1.22
C PRO A 255 -9.14 -2.92 -0.03
N LEU A 256 -8.66 -3.99 0.59
CA LEU A 256 -7.61 -3.92 1.60
C LEU A 256 -6.34 -3.37 0.94
N ASN A 257 -6.21 -2.04 0.92
CA ASN A 257 -5.05 -1.32 0.41
C ASN A 257 -3.80 -1.68 1.21
N MET A 258 -2.64 -1.64 0.55
CA MET A 258 -1.32 -1.90 1.16
C MET A 258 -0.96 -0.86 2.24
N ASP A 259 -1.70 0.24 2.35
CA ASP A 259 -1.57 1.24 3.41
C ASP A 259 -2.11 0.74 4.76
N VAL A 260 -3.11 -0.15 4.73
CA VAL A 260 -3.71 -0.77 5.92
C VAL A 260 -2.71 -1.64 6.68
N PRO A 261 -1.93 -2.56 6.06
CA PRO A 261 -0.91 -3.29 6.79
C PRO A 261 0.22 -2.40 7.32
N VAL A 262 0.61 -1.31 6.65
CA VAL A 262 1.62 -0.37 7.18
C VAL A 262 1.10 0.36 8.41
N GLY A 263 -0.15 0.87 8.38
CA GLY A 263 -0.80 1.49 9.53
C GLY A 263 -1.06 0.51 10.69
N ILE A 264 -1.47 -0.73 10.40
CA ILE A 264 -1.63 -1.80 11.41
C ILE A 264 -0.28 -2.15 12.04
N ILE A 265 0.79 -2.20 11.25
CA ILE A 265 2.14 -2.47 11.75
C ILE A 265 2.62 -1.33 12.65
N SER A 266 2.47 -0.08 12.23
CA SER A 266 2.76 1.13 13.01
C SER A 266 2.03 1.12 14.36
N THR A 267 0.73 0.82 14.35
CA THR A 267 -0.10 0.81 15.56
C THR A 267 0.11 -0.40 16.45
N CYS A 268 0.52 -1.54 15.88
CA CYS A 268 1.04 -2.66 16.65
C CYS A 268 2.33 -2.28 17.40
N ILE A 269 3.18 -1.43 16.83
CA ILE A 269 4.40 -0.94 17.51
C ILE A 269 4.01 -0.03 18.68
N THR A 270 3.07 0.90 18.49
CA THR A 270 2.56 1.76 19.57
C THR A 270 1.88 0.95 20.68
N PHE A 271 1.07 -0.06 20.33
CA PHE A 271 0.40 -0.93 21.30
C PHE A 271 1.40 -1.79 22.09
N ILE A 272 2.50 -2.21 21.46
CA ILE A 272 3.61 -2.91 22.12
C ILE A 272 4.23 -2.02 23.21
N ILE A 273 4.48 -0.73 22.92
CA ILE A 273 5.01 0.24 23.88
C ILE A 273 4.04 0.41 25.07
N VAL A 274 2.75 0.55 24.78
CA VAL A 274 1.70 0.68 25.81
C VAL A 274 1.54 -0.60 26.66
N THR A 275 1.71 -1.79 26.08
CA THR A 275 1.63 -3.03 26.89
C THR A 275 2.84 -3.17 27.81
N ILE A 276 4.03 -2.73 27.38
CA ILE A 276 5.23 -2.66 28.24
C ILE A 276 4.97 -1.70 29.42
N GLN A 277 4.29 -0.58 29.19
CA GLN A 277 3.89 0.37 30.25
C GLN A 277 3.01 -0.28 31.32
N PHE A 278 2.01 -1.08 30.93
CA PHE A 278 1.04 -1.65 31.87
C PHE A 278 1.55 -2.87 32.64
N THR A 279 2.41 -3.69 32.04
CA THR A 279 2.78 -5.00 32.63
C THR A 279 3.80 -4.87 33.77
N HIS A 280 4.61 -3.80 33.77
CA HIS A 280 5.72 -3.65 34.71
C HIS A 280 5.42 -2.74 35.90
N PHE A 281 4.47 -1.79 35.81
CA PHE A 281 4.41 -0.68 36.78
C PHE A 281 3.96 -1.03 38.22
N ASN A 282 3.27 -2.14 38.44
CA ASN A 282 2.55 -2.35 39.71
C ASN A 282 3.37 -2.99 40.86
N ASN A 283 4.60 -3.49 40.65
CA ASN A 283 5.32 -4.28 41.69
C ASN A 283 6.85 -4.08 41.76
N ILE A 284 7.40 -2.91 41.41
CA ILE A 284 8.86 -2.70 41.26
C ILE A 284 9.50 -1.89 42.40
N TYR A 285 10.73 -2.26 42.79
CA TYR A 285 11.67 -1.39 43.54
C TYR A 285 11.84 -0.01 42.93
N GLU A 286 12.07 0.98 43.78
CA GLU A 286 12.19 2.39 43.39
C GLU A 286 13.32 2.67 42.38
N SER A 287 14.44 1.95 42.45
CA SER A 287 15.56 2.12 41.50
C SER A 287 15.29 1.56 40.11
N LEU A 288 14.67 0.37 40.02
CA LEU A 288 14.27 -0.21 38.74
C LEU A 288 13.04 0.52 38.17
N ARG A 289 12.16 1.03 39.04
CA ARG A 289 11.04 1.91 38.66
C ARG A 289 11.55 3.22 38.06
N PHE A 290 12.58 3.84 38.66
CA PHE A 290 13.21 5.04 38.12
C PHE A 290 13.80 4.77 36.73
N GLU A 291 14.59 3.71 36.56
CA GLU A 291 15.15 3.37 35.25
C GLU A 291 14.07 3.03 34.22
N LEU A 292 13.02 2.30 34.60
CA LEU A 292 11.87 2.05 33.73
C LEU A 292 11.13 3.35 33.39
N GLN A 293 11.02 4.29 34.32
CA GLN A 293 10.39 5.58 34.08
C GLN A 293 11.22 6.44 33.13
N VAL A 294 12.55 6.46 33.28
CA VAL A 294 13.46 7.12 32.34
C VAL A 294 13.38 6.46 30.96
N ALA A 295 13.38 5.13 30.92
CA ALA A 295 13.20 4.34 29.70
C ALA A 295 11.89 4.69 28.98
N LEU A 296 10.81 4.84 29.74
CA LEU A 296 9.49 5.17 29.23
C LEU A 296 9.39 6.62 28.77
N GLN A 297 9.89 7.57 29.56
CA GLN A 297 10.00 8.96 29.12
C GLN A 297 10.81 9.05 27.84
N TYR A 298 11.88 8.28 27.72
CA TYR A 298 12.69 8.23 26.50
C TYR A 298 11.91 7.67 25.31
N MET A 299 11.21 6.54 25.48
CA MET A 299 10.35 5.97 24.43
C MET A 299 9.17 6.88 24.05
N GLU A 300 8.66 7.68 24.99
CA GLU A 300 7.61 8.66 24.78
C GLU A 300 8.11 9.92 24.05
N HIS A 301 9.34 10.36 24.33
CA HIS A 301 9.98 11.47 23.60
C HIS A 301 10.44 11.06 22.19
N ARG A 302 10.70 9.76 21.97
CA ARG A 302 11.12 9.22 20.67
C ARG A 302 10.23 8.05 20.22
N PRO A 303 8.95 8.31 19.92
CA PRO A 303 8.06 7.29 19.38
C PRO A 303 8.50 6.89 17.96
N PHE A 304 8.17 5.66 17.56
CA PHE A 304 8.25 5.25 16.15
C PHE A 304 7.19 6.01 15.35
N ASN A 305 7.53 7.22 14.90
CA ASN A 305 6.70 8.03 14.02
C ASN A 305 7.33 8.00 12.64
N PHE A 306 6.68 7.34 11.69
CA PHE A 306 7.04 7.46 10.28
C PHE A 306 6.18 8.56 9.67
N MET A 307 6.80 9.63 9.16
CA MET A 307 6.10 10.76 8.54
C MET A 307 6.11 10.59 7.03
N LEU A 308 4.94 10.49 6.39
CA LEU A 308 4.80 10.54 4.95
C LEU A 308 5.02 11.99 4.47
N PHE A 309 6.00 12.19 3.57
CA PHE A 309 6.37 13.50 3.03
C PHE A 309 6.64 14.59 4.10
N TYR A 310 7.19 14.20 5.25
CA TYR A 310 7.41 15.08 6.40
C TYR A 310 6.15 15.78 6.96
N ALA A 311 4.96 15.46 6.45
CA ALA A 311 3.74 16.21 6.73
C ALA A 311 2.67 15.36 7.42
N ILE A 312 2.62 14.07 7.13
CA ILE A 312 1.51 13.21 7.54
C ILE A 312 2.05 12.02 8.35
N PRO A 313 1.80 11.92 9.67
CA PRO A 313 2.18 10.74 10.41
C PRO A 313 1.41 9.52 9.89
N LEU A 314 2.11 8.41 9.63
CA LEU A 314 1.52 7.12 9.28
C LEU A 314 1.01 6.41 10.54
N ASP A 315 -0.09 6.95 11.07
CA ASP A 315 -0.81 6.46 12.25
C ASP A 315 -2.24 6.01 11.89
N ILE A 316 -3.03 5.59 12.90
CA ILE A 316 -4.46 5.31 12.73
C ILE A 316 -5.21 6.55 12.22
N SER A 317 -4.77 7.75 12.60
CA SER A 317 -5.39 9.01 12.22
C SER A 317 -5.34 9.21 10.70
N LEU A 318 -4.26 8.80 10.03
CA LEU A 318 -4.19 8.81 8.56
C LEU A 318 -5.23 7.87 7.92
N VAL A 319 -5.34 6.63 8.41
CA VAL A 319 -6.33 5.67 7.89
C VAL A 319 -7.75 6.20 8.10
N ILE A 320 -8.05 6.75 9.28
CA ILE A 320 -9.32 7.40 9.59
C ILE A 320 -9.53 8.63 8.69
N GLY A 321 -8.49 9.42 8.46
CA GLY A 321 -8.53 10.61 7.59
C GLY A 321 -8.88 10.27 6.15
N ILE A 322 -8.25 9.23 5.57
CA ILE A 322 -8.55 8.74 4.22
C ILE A 322 -10.00 8.23 4.16
N VAL A 323 -10.41 7.40 5.12
CA VAL A 323 -11.79 6.89 5.18
C VAL A 323 -12.80 8.03 5.31
N SER A 324 -12.53 9.01 6.17
CA SER A 324 -13.37 10.19 6.34
C SER A 324 -13.46 11.01 5.07
N LEU A 325 -12.33 11.26 4.39
CA LEU A 325 -12.28 11.98 3.12
C LEU A 325 -13.12 11.26 2.06
N CYS A 326 -12.97 9.95 1.91
CA CYS A 326 -13.78 9.14 0.99
C CYS A 326 -15.28 9.25 1.29
N ILE A 327 -15.68 9.19 2.56
CA ILE A 327 -17.08 9.35 2.99
C ILE A 327 -17.58 10.76 2.65
N THR A 328 -16.81 11.80 3.01
CA THR A 328 -17.17 13.20 2.76
C THR A 328 -17.35 13.46 1.27
N TYR A 329 -16.42 13.02 0.41
CA TYR A 329 -16.55 13.18 -1.04
C TYR A 329 -17.75 12.45 -1.61
N THR A 330 -18.04 11.23 -1.10
CA THR A 330 -19.23 10.49 -1.49
C THR A 330 -20.51 11.25 -1.14
N ILE A 331 -20.59 11.83 0.06
CA ILE A 331 -21.74 12.63 0.50
C ILE A 331 -21.88 13.89 -0.35
N VAL A 332 -20.80 14.64 -0.59
CA VAL A 332 -20.82 15.86 -1.41
C VAL A 332 -21.25 15.54 -2.85
N ALA A 333 -20.74 14.47 -3.44
CA ALA A 333 -21.16 14.01 -4.76
C ALA A 333 -22.65 13.65 -4.79
N MET A 334 -23.17 12.99 -3.75
CA MET A 334 -24.60 12.70 -3.61
C MET A 334 -25.44 13.98 -3.50
N GLN A 335 -25.00 14.96 -2.72
CA GLN A 335 -25.71 16.23 -2.53
C GLN A 335 -25.73 17.08 -3.80
N LEU A 336 -24.58 17.26 -4.46
CA LEU A 336 -24.48 17.96 -5.75
C LEU A 336 -25.41 17.34 -6.80
N LYS A 337 -25.54 16.01 -6.79
CA LYS A 337 -26.47 15.30 -7.66
C LYS A 337 -27.93 15.61 -7.34
N TYR A 338 -28.31 15.57 -6.06
CA TYR A 338 -29.68 15.86 -5.63
C TYR A 338 -30.09 17.29 -6.01
N PHE A 339 -29.20 18.26 -5.80
CA PHE A 339 -29.44 19.64 -6.25
C PHE A 339 -29.57 19.77 -7.77
N ASN A 340 -28.78 19.02 -8.54
CA ASN A 340 -28.85 19.08 -10.00
C ASN A 340 -30.19 18.51 -10.51
N ILE A 341 -30.66 17.37 -9.97
CA ILE A 341 -31.95 16.76 -10.36
C ILE A 341 -33.13 17.69 -10.04
N ASN A 342 -33.18 18.28 -8.85
CA ASN A 342 -34.26 19.19 -8.48
C ASN A 342 -34.31 20.44 -9.37
N ASN A 343 -33.16 20.92 -9.86
CA ASN A 343 -33.10 22.03 -10.80
C ASN A 343 -33.64 21.64 -12.20
N TYR A 344 -33.42 20.40 -12.65
CA TYR A 344 -33.99 19.91 -13.91
C TYR A 344 -35.53 19.78 -13.84
N GLU A 345 -36.07 19.28 -12.73
CA GLU A 345 -37.52 19.19 -12.55
C GLU A 345 -38.18 20.57 -12.50
N LEU A 346 -37.57 21.54 -11.81
CA LEU A 346 -38.08 22.93 -11.79
C LEU A 346 -38.01 23.62 -13.16
N TYR A 347 -37.03 23.28 -14.00
CA TYR A 347 -36.91 23.85 -15.34
C TYR A 347 -38.00 23.28 -16.28
N ASN A 348 -38.25 21.97 -16.20
CA ASN A 348 -39.29 21.32 -17.01
C ASN A 348 -40.71 21.79 -16.64
N ASP A 349 -41.02 21.99 -15.36
CA ASP A 349 -42.35 22.46 -14.96
C ASP A 349 -42.64 23.90 -15.43
N ASN A 350 -41.60 24.74 -15.54
CA ASN A 350 -41.75 26.11 -16.06
C ASN A 350 -41.97 26.17 -17.58
N ASP A 351 -41.36 25.26 -18.35
CA ASP A 351 -41.58 25.17 -19.80
C ASP A 351 -42.97 24.60 -20.14
N VAL A 352 -43.45 23.61 -19.38
CA VAL A 352 -44.81 23.06 -19.57
C VAL A 352 -45.89 24.10 -19.21
N GLY A 353 -45.65 24.91 -18.17
CA GLY A 353 -46.56 26.00 -17.78
C GLY A 353 -46.65 27.15 -18.79
N ASN A 354 -45.57 27.42 -19.54
CA ASN A 354 -45.57 28.45 -20.59
C ASN A 354 -46.12 27.94 -21.93
N ALA A 355 -45.91 26.66 -22.28
CA ALA A 355 -46.51 26.05 -23.46
C ALA A 355 -48.04 26.01 -23.38
N GLN A 356 -48.62 25.69 -22.22
CA GLN A 356 -50.07 25.70 -22.02
C GLN A 356 -50.72 27.10 -22.04
N ARG A 357 -49.94 28.19 -21.93
CA ARG A 357 -50.47 29.55 -22.06
C ARG A 357 -50.53 30.04 -23.51
N HIS A 358 -49.80 29.43 -24.44
CA HIS A 358 -49.83 29.82 -25.85
C HIS A 358 -50.90 29.10 -26.69
N ASP A 359 -51.44 27.97 -26.23
CA ASP A 359 -52.46 27.19 -26.96
C ASP A 359 -53.92 27.60 -26.64
N ALA A 360 -54.13 28.58 -25.76
CA ALA A 360 -55.48 29.07 -25.45
C ALA A 360 -56.03 30.07 -26.49
N ASP A 361 -55.20 30.58 -27.40
CA ASP A 361 -55.61 31.51 -28.47
C ASP A 361 -55.08 31.04 -29.83
N GLY A 362 -55.62 29.93 -30.35
CA GLY A 362 -55.08 29.35 -31.59
C GLY A 362 -55.96 28.32 -32.30
N HIS A 363 -57.26 28.56 -32.37
CA HIS A 363 -58.15 27.71 -33.17
C HIS A 363 -57.93 28.00 -34.68
N ARG A 364 -57.24 27.10 -35.40
CA ARG A 364 -57.60 26.63 -36.75
C ARG A 364 -56.56 25.68 -37.36
N ASP A 365 -57.08 24.50 -37.71
CA ASP A 365 -56.83 23.73 -38.93
C ASP A 365 -55.43 23.77 -39.55
N VAL A 366 -54.73 22.62 -39.55
CA VAL A 366 -53.92 22.13 -40.69
C VAL A 366 -53.39 20.71 -40.42
N HIS A 367 -53.72 19.79 -41.35
CA HIS A 367 -53.02 18.56 -41.78
C HIS A 367 -52.37 17.63 -40.73
N ARG A 368 -52.82 16.39 -40.51
CA ARG A 368 -52.84 15.20 -41.41
C ARG A 368 -51.51 14.89 -42.11
N LYS A 369 -50.50 14.58 -41.32
CA LYS A 369 -49.41 13.60 -41.50
C LYS A 369 -48.86 13.31 -40.09
N ASP A 370 -48.07 12.26 -39.88
CA ASP A 370 -47.44 11.92 -38.58
C ASP A 370 -48.18 10.90 -37.68
N ALA A 371 -49.09 10.10 -38.25
CA ALA A 371 -49.65 8.94 -37.56
C ALA A 371 -48.76 7.67 -37.65
N ALA A 372 -47.50 7.78 -38.07
CA ALA A 372 -46.61 6.62 -38.28
C ALA A 372 -45.46 6.53 -37.25
N ASP A 373 -45.10 7.62 -36.58
CA ASP A 373 -44.00 7.61 -35.59
C ASP A 373 -44.49 7.32 -34.16
N ASP A 374 -45.76 7.61 -33.84
CA ASP A 374 -46.36 7.34 -32.53
C ASP A 374 -46.59 5.84 -32.24
N GLU A 375 -46.63 4.98 -33.28
CA GLU A 375 -46.83 3.54 -33.11
C GLU A 375 -45.50 2.82 -32.78
N VAL A 376 -44.36 3.36 -33.21
CA VAL A 376 -43.02 2.83 -32.87
C VAL A 376 -42.65 3.15 -31.42
N GLU A 377 -43.04 4.33 -30.92
CA GLU A 377 -42.75 4.74 -29.55
C GLU A 377 -43.61 3.98 -28.52
N ARG A 378 -44.89 3.71 -28.83
CA ARG A 378 -45.76 2.90 -27.94
C ARG A 378 -45.35 1.43 -27.86
N THR A 379 -44.82 0.86 -28.94
CA THR A 379 -44.38 -0.54 -28.94
C THR A 379 -43.11 -0.72 -28.11
N THR A 380 -42.22 0.28 -28.10
CA THR A 380 -40.98 0.27 -27.30
C THR A 380 -41.27 0.42 -25.79
N PHE A 381 -42.27 1.22 -25.42
CA PHE A 381 -42.67 1.41 -24.02
C PHE A 381 -43.36 0.18 -23.40
N HIS A 382 -44.11 -0.59 -24.19
CA HIS A 382 -44.78 -1.80 -23.70
C HIS A 382 -43.83 -2.99 -23.51
N VAL A 383 -42.73 -3.07 -24.27
CA VAL A 383 -41.72 -4.13 -24.08
C VAL A 383 -40.92 -3.91 -22.80
N LEU A 384 -40.56 -2.67 -22.45
CA LEU A 384 -39.86 -2.39 -21.20
C LEU A 384 -40.70 -2.64 -19.94
N LYS A 385 -42.02 -2.41 -20.02
CA LYS A 385 -42.93 -2.66 -18.88
C LYS A 385 -43.15 -4.15 -18.61
N GLY A 386 -43.03 -5.00 -19.63
CA GLY A 386 -43.10 -6.46 -19.50
C GLY A 386 -41.88 -7.08 -18.81
N TYR A 387 -40.68 -6.51 -19.01
CA TYR A 387 -39.46 -7.00 -18.35
C TYR A 387 -39.41 -6.64 -16.85
N LEU A 388 -39.97 -5.49 -16.46
CA LEU A 388 -39.99 -5.05 -15.06
C LEU A 388 -41.02 -5.76 -14.17
N GLN A 389 -41.94 -6.55 -14.74
CA GLN A 389 -42.90 -7.36 -13.98
C GLN A 389 -42.48 -8.84 -13.81
N LEU A 390 -41.37 -9.25 -14.41
CA LEU A 390 -40.83 -10.63 -14.29
C LEU A 390 -39.71 -10.74 -13.24
N GLU A 391 -39.29 -9.63 -12.64
CA GLU A 391 -38.27 -9.58 -11.57
C GLU A 391 -38.81 -9.09 -10.20
N ALA A 392 -40.14 -9.06 -10.03
CA ALA A 392 -40.82 -8.92 -8.74
C ALA A 392 -41.67 -10.17 -8.48
#